data_AF-A0A353C0M7-F1
#
_entry.id   AF-A0A353C0M7-F1
#
_cell.length_a   1.000
_cell.length_b   1.000
_cell.length_c   1.000
_cell.angle_alpha   90.00
_cell.angle_beta   90.00
_cell.angle_gamma   90.00
#
_symmetry.space_group_name_H-M   'P 1'
#
loop_
_entity.id
_entity.type
_entity.pdbx_description
1 polymer ?
#
loop_
_entity_poly.entity_id
_entity_poly.type
_entity_poly.pdbx_seq_one_letter_code
_entity_poly.pdbx_strand_id
1 'polypeptide(L)' 'MKRKRLHIICGAYGSGKTEFAIAYALDIHKQNRSKVGLIDLDIVNPYFRSRDIAGDLEEKG' A
#
# COMPACT_ATOMS: atom_id res chain seq x y z
N MET A 1 1.81 -23.67 10.43
CA MET A 1 1.22 -22.33 10.20
C MET A 1 1.75 -21.77 8.88
N LYS A 2 0.86 -21.31 7.98
CA LYS A 2 1.26 -20.61 6.75
C LYS A 2 1.77 -19.22 7.15
N ARG A 3 3.03 -18.89 6.88
CA ARG A 3 3.54 -17.53 7.18
C ARG A 3 2.78 -16.50 6.34
N LYS A 4 2.23 -15.47 6.97
CA LYS A 4 1.70 -14.30 6.25
C LYS A 4 2.88 -13.52 5.69
N ARG A 5 2.83 -13.16 4.41
CA ARG A 5 3.87 -12.38 3.73
C ARG A 5 3.74 -10.91 4.17
N LEU A 6 4.82 -10.32 4.68
CA LEU A 6 4.88 -8.93 5.11
C LEU A 6 5.97 -8.21 4.32
N HIS A 7 5.63 -7.10 3.67
CA HIS A 7 6.58 -6.23 2.99
C HIS A 7 6.60 -4.88 3.69
N ILE A 8 7.81 -4.37 3.97
CA ILE A 8 8.02 -3.07 4.59
C ILE A 8 8.73 -2.19 3.56
N ILE A 9 8.14 -1.04 3.24
CA ILE A 9 8.68 -0.08 2.28
C ILE A 9 9.23 1.10 3.07
N CYS A 10 10.53 1.36 2.91
CA CYS A 10 11.26 2.42 3.60
C CYS A 10 12.03 3.28 2.58
N GLY A 11 12.37 4.51 2.97
CA GLY A 11 13.08 5.45 2.10
C GLY A 11 13.03 6.88 2.63
N ALA A 12 13.78 7.78 1.99
CA ALA A 12 13.84 9.18 2.37
C ALA A 12 12.49 9.91 2.22
N TYR A 13 12.37 11.10 2.80
CA TYR A 13 11.23 11.97 2.56
C TYR A 13 11.14 12.34 1.06
N GLY A 14 9.92 12.37 0.52
CA GLY A 14 9.69 12.66 -0.90
C GLY A 14 10.10 11.56 -1.90
N SER A 15 10.53 10.37 -1.44
CA SER A 15 11.01 9.30 -2.32
C SER A 15 9.90 8.46 -2.98
N GLY A 16 8.63 8.87 -2.91
CA GLY A 16 7.50 8.16 -3.52
C GLY A 16 7.09 6.83 -2.83
N LYS A 17 7.37 6.68 -1.53
CA LYS A 17 7.13 5.43 -0.78
C LYS A 17 5.65 5.03 -0.80
N THR A 18 4.78 6.00 -0.58
CA THR A 18 3.33 5.80 -0.47
C THR A 18 2.77 5.35 -1.83
N GLU A 19 3.11 6.05 -2.90
CA GLU A 19 2.72 5.74 -4.27
C GLU A 19 3.20 4.35 -4.70
N PHE A 20 4.46 4.02 -4.39
CA PHE A 20 5.01 2.70 -4.67
C PHE A 20 4.27 1.60 -3.89
N ALA A 21 3.98 1.81 -2.59
CA ALA A 21 3.26 0.85 -1.76
C ALA A 21 1.86 0.54 -2.29
N ILE A 22 1.15 1.56 -2.78
CA ILE A 22 -0.17 1.45 -3.39
C ILE A 22 -0.10 0.63 -4.69
N ALA A 23 0.78 1.02 -5.61
CA ALA A 23 0.93 0.33 -6.89
C ALA A 23 1.33 -1.14 -6.70
N TYR A 24 2.24 -1.39 -5.77
CA TYR A 24 2.70 -2.73 -5.43
C TYR A 24 1.60 -3.59 -4.81
N ALA A 25 0.78 -3.04 -3.91
CA ALA A 25 -0.33 -3.77 -3.31
C ALA A 25 -1.37 -4.21 -4.37
N LEU A 26 -1.71 -3.33 -5.31
CA LEU A 26 -2.62 -3.62 -6.41
C LEU A 26 -2.05 -4.70 -7.34
N ASP A 27 -0.76 -4.63 -7.68
CA ASP A 27 -0.10 -5.63 -8.53
C ASP A 27 -0.09 -7.02 -7.86
N ILE A 28 0.25 -7.09 -6.57
CA ILE A 28 0.21 -8.35 -5.79
C ILE A 28 -1.21 -8.93 -5.75
N HIS A 29 -2.22 -8.09 -5.54
CA HIS A 29 -3.62 -8.50 -5.54
C HIS A 29 -4.01 -9.11 -6.90
N LYS A 30 -3.68 -8.42 -8.01
CA LYS A 30 -3.96 -8.89 -9.37
C LYS A 30 -3.28 -10.23 -9.68
N GLN A 31 -2.00 -10.38 -9.33
CA GLN A 31 -1.23 -11.59 -9.60
C GLN A 31 -1.69 -12.80 -8.77
N ASN A 32 -1.98 -12.60 -7.49
CA ASN A 32 -2.25 -13.70 -6.56
C ASN A 32 -3.74 -13.94 -6.31
N ARG A 33 -4.63 -13.11 -6.85
CA ARG A 33 -6.08 -13.07 -6.58
C ARG A 33 -6.41 -13.22 -5.09
N SER A 34 -5.61 -12.57 -4.25
CA SER A 34 -5.69 -12.69 -2.80
C SER A 34 -5.91 -11.32 -2.18
N LYS A 35 -6.61 -11.29 -1.03
CA LYS A 35 -6.76 -10.06 -0.24
C LYS A 35 -5.38 -9.55 0.20
N VAL A 36 -5.12 -8.27 -0.06
CA VAL A 36 -3.91 -7.56 0.36
C VAL A 36 -4.31 -6.50 1.36
N GLY A 37 -3.63 -6.44 2.50
CA GLY A 37 -3.77 -5.34 3.45
C GLY A 37 -2.66 -4.31 3.20
N LEU A 38 -3.04 -3.03 3.16
CA LEU A 38 -2.10 -1.91 3.07
C LEU A 38 -2.18 -1.09 4.37
N ILE A 39 -1.03 -0.79 4.96
CA ILE A 39 -0.92 0.00 6.20
C ILE A 39 0.07 1.13 5.93
N ASP A 40 -0.34 2.35 6.27
CA ASP A 40 0.49 3.54 6.21
C ASP A 40 0.88 3.95 7.64
N LEU A 41 2.17 4.01 7.92
CA LEU A 41 2.74 4.32 9.22
C LEU A 41 3.40 5.71 9.27
N ASP A 42 3.31 6.50 8.20
CA ASP A 42 3.95 7.82 8.13
C ASP A 42 3.17 8.87 8.92
N ILE A 43 3.80 9.44 9.95
CA ILE A 43 3.20 10.36 10.93
C ILE A 43 3.32 11.83 10.48
N VAL A 44 4.26 12.14 9.58
CA VAL A 44 4.55 13.50 9.10
C VAL A 44 3.84 13.72 7.77
N ASN A 45 2.68 14.39 7.75
CA ASN A 45 1.84 14.36 6.54
C ASN A 45 1.19 15.72 6.17
N PRO A 46 1.68 16.41 5.13
CA PRO A 46 0.92 17.43 4.40
C PRO A 46 0.44 17.00 3.00
N TYR A 47 0.90 15.90 2.41
CA TYR A 47 0.58 15.56 1.02
C TYR A 47 0.40 14.05 0.78
N PHE A 48 -0.82 13.70 0.36
CA PHE A 48 -1.29 12.39 -0.10
C PHE A 48 -1.42 11.30 0.96
N ARG A 49 -2.66 11.01 1.36
CA ARG A 49 -2.96 9.93 2.32
C ARG A 49 -3.51 8.74 1.55
N SER A 50 -3.12 7.53 1.96
CA SER A 50 -3.74 6.28 1.51
C SER A 50 -5.28 6.27 1.68
N ARG A 51 -5.81 7.07 2.61
CA ARG A 51 -7.25 7.32 2.79
C ARG A 51 -7.92 8.00 1.59
N ASP A 52 -7.21 8.86 0.88
CA ASP A 52 -7.78 9.66 -0.21
C ASP A 52 -8.10 8.79 -1.44
N ILE A 53 -7.47 7.61 -1.52
CA ILE A 53 -7.70 6.61 -2.58
C ILE A 53 -8.36 5.33 -2.05
N ALA A 54 -8.86 5.33 -0.82
CA ALA A 54 -9.44 4.13 -0.21
C ALA A 54 -10.62 3.59 -1.03
N GLY A 55 -11.48 4.46 -1.56
CA GLY A 55 -12.59 4.06 -2.44
C GLY A 55 -12.10 3.39 -3.72
N ASP A 56 -11.11 3.98 -4.40
CA ASP A 56 -10.48 3.39 -5.59
C ASP A 56 -9.84 2.03 -5.30
N LEU A 57 -9.29 1.85 -4.11
CA LEU A 57 -8.69 0.59 -3.67
C LEU A 57 -9.76 -0.47 -3.38
N GLU A 58 -10.89 -0.09 -2.79
CA GLU A 58 -12.03 -0.99 -2.56
C GLU A 58 -12.72 -1.43 -3.85
N GLU A 59 -12.84 -0.55 -4.85
CA GLU A 59 -13.41 -0.93 -6.15
C GLU A 59 -12.51 -1.92 -6.91
N LYS A 60 -11.19 -1.81 -6.75
CA LYS A 60 -10.19 -2.60 -7.50
C LYS A 60 -9.78 -3.90 -6.82
N GLY A 61 -10.26 -4.20 -5.62
CA GLY A 61 -9.85 -5.34 -4.78
C GLY A 61 -11.00 -6.25 -4.34
#